data_AF-A0AB35HNA9-F1
#
_entry.id   AF-A0AB35HNA9-F1
#
_cell.length_a   1.000
_cell.length_b   1.000
_cell.length_c   1.000
_cell.angle_alpha   90.00
_cell.angle_beta   90.00
_cell.angle_gamma   90.00
#
_symmetry.space_group_name_H-M   'P 1'
#
loop_
_entity.id
_entity.type
_entity.pdbx_description
1 polymer ?
#
loop_
_entity_poly.entity_id
_entity_poly.type
_entity_poly.pdbx_seq_one_letter_code
_entity_poly.pdbx_strand_id
1 'polypeptide(L)'
;MNNIKNQTRIIQWGNSMVTEIPSYIVKQLGLEDKQALTVTIQNNSIVLTPIKKQPTHIHDIFADWQDDGQRDHEVDWGKEEGNEWPW
;
A
#
# COMPACT_ATOMS: atom_id res chain seq x y z
N MET A 1 20.62 -4.28 -12.30
CA MET A 1 20.30 -3.13 -11.42
C MET A 1 21.60 -2.45 -11.05
N ASN A 2 21.69 -1.12 -11.21
CA ASN A 2 22.89 -0.39 -10.79
C ASN A 2 22.96 -0.36 -9.27
N ASN A 3 24.08 -0.79 -8.70
CA ASN A 3 24.38 -0.61 -7.28
C ASN A 3 24.64 0.88 -7.02
N ILE A 4 23.65 1.57 -6.45
CA ILE A 4 23.84 2.94 -5.96
C ILE A 4 24.58 2.86 -4.64
N LYS A 5 25.72 3.54 -4.56
CA LYS A 5 26.44 3.75 -3.31
C LYS A 5 26.44 5.24 -3.00
N ASN A 6 25.80 5.62 -1.89
CA ASN A 6 25.89 6.97 -1.35
C ASN A 6 26.24 6.92 0.13
N GLN A 7 26.87 7.98 0.62
CA GLN A 7 27.16 8.17 2.03
C GLN A 7 26.30 9.30 2.57
N THR A 8 25.64 9.02 3.68
CA THR A 8 24.86 9.99 4.45
C THR A 8 25.20 9.81 5.92
N ARG A 9 24.73 10.71 6.78
CA ARG A 9 24.96 10.64 8.22
C ARG A 9 23.62 10.60 8.94
N ILE A 10 23.63 9.99 10.11
CA ILE A 10 22.52 10.05 11.04
C ILE A 10 22.66 11.34 11.86
N ILE A 11 21.57 12.09 11.99
CA ILE A 11 21.49 13.30 12.80
C ILE A 11 20.35 13.18 13.82
N GLN A 12 20.50 13.85 14.97
CA GLN A 12 19.45 13.92 15.99
C GLN A 12 18.34 14.87 15.53
N TRP A 13 17.09 14.42 15.61
CA TRP A 13 15.91 15.26 15.41
C TRP A 13 14.89 15.01 16.52
N GLY A 14 14.85 15.92 17.49
CA GLY A 14 14.06 15.75 18.71
C GLY A 14 14.51 14.52 19.50
N ASN A 15 13.59 13.58 19.75
CA ASN A 15 13.89 12.29 20.38
C ASN A 15 14.21 11.17 19.38
N SER A 16 14.27 11.50 18.08
CA SER A 16 14.50 10.54 17.01
C SER A 16 15.82 10.80 16.29
N MET A 17 16.21 9.84 15.46
CA MET A 17 17.35 9.94 14.58
C MET A 17 16.87 9.86 13.14
N VAL A 18 17.44 10.68 12.26
CA VAL A 18 17.09 10.71 10.83
C VAL A 18 18.33 10.68 9.97
N THR A 19 18.17 10.22 8.74
CA THR A 19 19.18 10.30 7.70
C THR A 19 18.54 10.73 6.39
N GLU A 20 19.23 11.55 5.61
CA GLU A 20 18.73 12.05 4.35
C GLU A 20 18.76 10.95 3.27
N ILE A 21 17.65 10.81 2.54
CA ILE A 21 17.57 10.00 1.32
C ILE A 21 17.60 10.96 0.12
N PRO A 22 18.67 10.93 -0.70
CA PRO A 22 18.78 11.78 -1.88
C PRO A 22 17.61 11.61 -2.84
N SER A 23 17.19 12.71 -3.46
CA SER A 23 16.02 12.74 -4.36
C SER A 23 16.12 11.79 -5.56
N TYR A 24 17.32 11.51 -6.06
CA TYR A 24 17.49 10.56 -7.18
C TYR A 24 17.19 9.11 -6.77
N ILE A 25 17.43 8.73 -5.50
CA ILE A 25 17.08 7.41 -4.97
C ILE A 25 15.56 7.29 -4.84
N VAL A 26 14.92 8.33 -4.29
CA VAL A 26 13.46 8.42 -4.17
C VAL A 26 12.80 8.26 -5.55
N LYS A 27 13.29 8.99 -6.56
CA LYS A 27 12.80 8.90 -7.95
C LYS A 27 13.01 7.51 -8.55
N GLN A 28 14.19 6.91 -8.37
CA GLN A 28 14.49 5.58 -8.93
C GLN A 28 13.62 4.48 -8.30
N LEU A 29 13.28 4.60 -7.02
CA LEU A 29 12.39 3.67 -6.33
C LEU A 29 10.89 3.96 -6.56
N GLY A 30 10.55 5.03 -7.29
CA GLY A 30 9.17 5.44 -7.54
C GLY A 30 8.42 5.80 -6.25
N LEU A 31 9.13 6.31 -5.24
CA LEU A 31 8.52 6.71 -3.97
C LEU A 31 7.85 8.07 -4.09
N GLU A 32 6.73 8.23 -3.40
CA GLU A 32 5.98 9.49 -3.34
C GLU A 32 6.37 10.32 -2.12
N ASP A 33 6.15 11.64 -2.20
CA ASP A 33 6.33 12.52 -1.03
C ASP A 33 5.41 12.08 0.11
N LYS A 34 5.94 12.03 1.34
CA LYS A 34 5.23 11.60 2.55
C LYS A 34 4.65 10.17 2.49
N GLN A 35 5.11 9.32 1.58
CA GLN A 35 4.71 7.93 1.52
C GLN A 35 5.08 7.19 2.82
N ALA A 36 4.14 6.42 3.37
CA ALA A 36 4.39 5.64 4.58
C ALA A 36 5.29 4.43 4.28
N LEU A 37 6.26 4.20 5.16
CA LEU A 37 7.24 3.11 5.06
C LEU A 37 7.20 2.27 6.34
N THR A 38 7.35 0.96 6.20
CA THR A 38 7.77 0.11 7.32
C THR A 38 9.27 0.19 7.49
N VAL A 39 9.73 0.13 8.74
CA VAL A 39 11.15 0.07 9.10
C VAL A 39 11.42 -1.28 9.75
N THR A 40 12.34 -2.06 9.16
CA THR A 40 12.74 -3.36 9.70
C THR A 40 14.26 -3.47 9.77
N ILE A 41 14.76 -4.34 10.66
CA ILE A 41 16.18 -4.68 10.74
C ILE A 41 16.36 -6.09 10.16
N GLN A 42 17.18 -6.21 9.11
CA GLN A 42 17.49 -7.48 8.47
C GLN A 42 18.97 -7.50 8.10
N ASN A 43 19.69 -8.59 8.38
CA ASN A 43 21.10 -8.77 8.02
C ASN A 43 21.97 -7.55 8.40
N ASN A 44 21.82 -7.07 9.64
CA ASN A 44 22.55 -5.93 10.18
C ASN A 44 22.35 -4.62 9.37
N SER A 45 21.23 -4.50 8.65
CA SER A 45 20.85 -3.39 7.79
C SER A 45 19.45 -2.88 8.14
N ILE A 46 19.21 -1.58 7.95
CA ILE A 46 17.87 -0.99 8.00
C ILE A 46 17.22 -1.17 6.63
N VAL A 47 16.05 -1.80 6.59
CA VAL A 47 15.26 -1.99 5.37
C VAL A 47 13.98 -1.17 5.48
N LEU A 48 13.80 -0.22 4.55
CA LEU A 48 12.61 0.60 4.42
C LEU A 48 11.74 0.05 3.29
N THR A 49 10.49 -0.30 3.59
CA THR A 49 9.56 -0.87 2.59
C THR A 49 8.27 -0.04 2.47
N PRO A 50 7.86 0.39 1.27
CA PRO A 50 6.59 1.09 1.04
C PRO A 50 5.38 0.34 1.59
N ILE A 51 4.56 1.04 2.37
CA ILE A 51 3.25 0.52 2.77
C ILE A 51 2.29 0.74 1.59
N LYS A 52 1.95 -0.34 0.89
CA LYS A 52 0.86 -0.33 -0.08
C LYS A 52 -0.47 -0.37 0.68
N LYS A 53 -1.20 0.74 0.68
CA LYS A 53 -2.51 0.83 1.33
C LYS A 53 -3.63 0.15 0.54
N GLN A 54 -3.42 -0.10 -0.75
CA GLN A 54 -4.42 -0.72 -1.60
C GLN A 54 -3.99 -2.15 -1.94
N PRO A 55 -4.91 -3.11 -1.83
CA PRO A 55 -4.69 -4.45 -2.33
C PRO A 55 -4.38 -4.39 -3.82
N THR A 56 -3.33 -5.07 -4.26
CA THR A 56 -2.88 -5.08 -5.65
C THR A 56 -3.56 -6.16 -6.48
N HIS A 57 -4.03 -7.21 -5.81
CA HIS A 57 -4.79 -8.31 -6.39
C HIS A 57 -6.07 -8.54 -5.60
N ILE A 58 -7.07 -9.13 -6.27
CA ILE A 58 -8.32 -9.54 -5.63
C ILE A 58 -8.05 -10.48 -4.44
N HIS A 59 -7.01 -11.32 -4.52
CA HIS A 59 -6.60 -12.20 -3.42
C HIS A 59 -6.10 -11.44 -2.19
N ASP A 60 -5.54 -10.25 -2.35
CA ASP A 60 -5.10 -9.43 -1.22
C ASP A 60 -6.32 -8.91 -0.42
N ILE A 61 -7.47 -8.72 -1.08
CA ILE A 61 -8.73 -8.31 -0.43
C ILE A 61 -9.30 -9.46 0.40
N PHE A 62 -9.17 -10.69 -0.09
CA PHE A 62 -9.74 -11.89 0.53
C PHE A 62 -8.71 -12.71 1.32
N ALA A 63 -7.49 -12.20 1.55
CA ALA A 63 -6.39 -12.96 2.15
C ALA A 63 -6.73 -13.50 3.55
N ASP A 64 -7.47 -12.70 4.33
CA ASP A 64 -7.92 -13.04 5.67
C ASP A 64 -9.43 -13.36 5.73
N TRP A 65 -10.10 -13.48 4.57
CA TRP A 65 -11.52 -13.82 4.52
C TRP A 65 -11.71 -15.31 4.80
N GLN A 66 -12.53 -15.62 5.80
CA GLN A 66 -12.97 -16.98 6.10
C GLN A 66 -14.41 -17.13 5.65
N ASP A 67 -14.68 -18.19 4.89
CA ASP A 67 -16.04 -18.51 4.46
C ASP A 67 -16.90 -18.86 5.68
N ASP A 68 -17.90 -18.03 5.95
CA ASP A 68 -18.88 -18.22 7.03
C ASP A 68 -20.08 -19.07 6.59
N GLY A 69 -20.09 -19.52 5.32
CA GLY A 69 -21.17 -20.28 4.71
C GLY A 69 -22.44 -19.48 4.47
N GLN A 70 -22.46 -18.18 4.78
CA GLN A 70 -23.60 -17.31 4.52
C GLN A 70 -23.55 -16.83 3.08
N ARG A 71 -24.69 -16.84 2.42
CA ARG A 71 -24.84 -16.36 1.05
C ARG A 71 -26.02 -15.41 1.02
N ASP A 72 -25.81 -14.25 0.43
CA ASP A 72 -26.91 -13.38 0.11
C ASP A 72 -27.86 -14.07 -0.87
N HIS A 73 -29.13 -13.73 -0.74
CA HIS A 73 -30.17 -14.13 -1.67
C HIS A 73 -30.38 -13.03 -2.70
N GLU A 74 -31.03 -13.38 -3.80
CA GLU A 74 -31.46 -12.39 -4.77
C GLU A 74 -32.34 -11.34 -4.08
N VAL A 75 -31.92 -10.08 -4.19
CA VAL A 75 -32.64 -8.96 -3.62
C VAL A 75 -33.84 -8.67 -4.52
N ASP A 76 -35.04 -8.61 -3.95
CA ASP A 76 -36.22 -8.12 -4.65
C ASP A 76 -36.05 -6.61 -4.90
N TRP A 77 -35.77 -6.27 -6.16
CA TRP A 77 -35.60 -4.88 -6.61
C TRP A 77 -36.92 -4.12 -6.74
N GLY A 78 -38.05 -4.78 -6.47
CA GLY A 78 -39.39 -4.25 -6.67
C GLY A 78 -39.85 -4.42 -8.12
N LYS A 79 -41.04 -3.88 -8.38
CA LYS A 79 -41.62 -3.84 -9.72
C LYS A 79 -41.01 -2.69 -10.53
N GLU A 80 -41.16 -2.75 -11.85
CA GLU A 80 -40.85 -1.64 -12.74
C GLU A 80 -41.58 -0.36 -12.29
N GLU A 81 -40.84 0.75 -12.19
CA GLU A 81 -41.35 2.05 -11.82
C GLU A 81 -40.79 3.07 -12.82
N GLY A 82 -41.66 3.68 -13.63
CA GLY A 82 -41.27 4.59 -14.71
C GLY A 82 -42.10 4.44 -15.98
N ASN A 83 -41.74 5.17 -17.04
CA ASN A 83 -42.35 5.10 -18.36
C ASN A 83 -41.35 4.52 -19.38
N GLU A 84 -40.69 3.41 -19.03
CA GLU A 84 -39.79 2.75 -19.96
C GLU A 84 -40.58 2.15 -21.13
N TRP A 85 -39.98 2.17 -22.32
CA TRP A 85 -40.63 1.62 -23.50
C TRP A 85 -40.58 0.08 -23.41
N PRO A 86 -41.70 -0.63 -23.57
CA PRO A 86 -41.70 -2.08 -23.52
C PRO A 86 -40.89 -2.65 -24.70
N TRP A 87 -40.05 -3.64 -24.40
CA TRP A 87 -39.26 -4.42 -25.36
C TRP A 87 -40.09 -5.46 -26.12
#